data_AF-A0A7Y1Z3G1-F1
#
_entry.id   AF-A0A7Y1Z3G1-F1
#
_cell.length_a   1.000
_cell.length_b   1.000
_cell.length_c   1.000
_cell.angle_alpha   90.00
_cell.angle_beta   90.00
_cell.angle_gamma   90.00
#
_symmetry.space_group_name_H-M   'P 1'
#
loop_
_entity.id
_entity.type
_entity.pdbx_description
1 polymer ?
#
loop_
_entity_poly.entity_id
_entity_poly.type
_entity_poly.pdbx_seq_one_letter_code
_entity_poly.pdbx_strand_id
1 'polypeptide(L)'
;MPQFIGRHTIFHGFGRSASETPPGVDGFTWWGSERFTLPEGTVQNNVRLQAEDGAHSSGILYTRGGEKTAVVFNHPRADFSSHYLTPFLVEAGYAVFGGQTRYLGNDVNCEHECLCADLAAQIRYLRAEGFDHVVLCGNSGGGPLSAFYMAQANTPVGERLKTTPAGNPYDLNELDLPLADGFINLAGAPSEGALGLANLDPSVIDEDDPLSCDPSLDMFNPANGYRQPPESSHYSEEFLTRYRTAQLARCQRIDARARQEIERKRQYRALVEAPGFSGLPLDEQNAITRMAVTSNTIVTYRTMADPALTDLSIHPSKRSI
;
A
#
# COMPACT_ATOMS: atom_id res chain seq x y z
N MET A 1 32.81 -4.47 -9.34
CA MET A 1 31.61 -4.14 -8.55
C MET A 1 30.43 -4.90 -9.14
N PRO A 2 29.66 -5.66 -8.34
CA PRO A 2 28.45 -6.29 -8.87
C PRO A 2 27.52 -5.19 -9.40
N GLN A 3 27.11 -5.30 -10.66
CA GLN A 3 26.00 -4.50 -11.16
C GLN A 3 24.74 -5.09 -10.53
N PHE A 4 24.11 -4.34 -9.62
CA PHE A 4 22.82 -4.71 -9.03
C PHE A 4 21.75 -4.67 -10.12
N ILE A 5 21.61 -5.77 -10.85
CA ILE A 5 20.65 -5.96 -11.95
C ILE A 5 19.31 -6.52 -11.48
N GLY A 6 19.13 -6.71 -10.16
CA GLY A 6 17.86 -7.16 -9.58
C GLY A 6 16.75 -6.15 -9.88
N ARG A 7 15.62 -6.63 -10.40
CA ARG A 7 14.46 -5.78 -10.75
C ARG A 7 13.45 -5.60 -9.61
N HIS A 8 13.84 -5.81 -8.33
CA HIS A 8 12.88 -5.82 -7.21
C HIS A 8 13.33 -5.02 -5.97
N THR A 9 12.42 -4.14 -5.53
CA THR A 9 12.27 -3.35 -4.28
C THR A 9 13.50 -2.89 -3.48
N ILE A 10 13.82 -1.61 -3.69
CA ILE A 10 14.52 -0.63 -2.81
C ILE A 10 14.32 -0.84 -1.29
N PHE A 11 13.19 -1.38 -0.83
CA PHE A 11 12.88 -1.50 0.60
C PHE A 11 13.48 -2.73 1.32
N HIS A 12 14.06 -3.67 0.57
CA HIS A 12 14.71 -4.86 1.12
C HIS A 12 16.21 -4.72 0.91
N GLY A 13 17.00 -4.61 1.97
CA GLY A 13 18.40 -4.26 1.70
C GLY A 13 19.35 -4.24 2.86
N PHE A 14 19.17 -5.12 3.85
CA PHE A 14 20.22 -5.35 4.84
C PHE A 14 20.92 -6.71 4.63
N GLY A 15 22.20 -6.73 4.98
CA GLY A 15 23.13 -7.84 4.90
C GLY A 15 22.56 -9.06 5.59
N ARG A 16 22.62 -10.14 4.83
CA ARG A 16 21.93 -11.39 5.12
C ARG A 16 22.83 -12.34 5.90
N SER A 17 22.23 -13.12 6.78
CA SER A 17 22.93 -14.19 7.49
C SER A 17 23.43 -15.27 6.52
N ALA A 18 24.26 -16.20 7.00
CA ALA A 18 24.75 -17.33 6.21
C ALA A 18 23.61 -18.24 5.67
N SER A 19 22.45 -18.26 6.33
CA SER A 19 21.26 -19.00 5.86
C SER A 19 20.45 -18.25 4.81
N GLU A 20 20.73 -16.98 4.57
CA GLU A 20 20.01 -16.11 3.64
C GLU A 20 20.87 -15.69 2.43
N THR A 21 22.13 -16.11 2.45
CA THR A 21 23.08 -15.95 1.35
C THR A 21 23.38 -17.32 0.73
N PRO A 22 23.35 -17.48 -0.60
CA PRO A 22 23.71 -18.74 -1.23
C PRO A 22 25.12 -19.19 -0.82
N PRO A 23 25.35 -20.51 -0.64
CA PRO A 23 26.68 -21.02 -0.34
C PRO A 23 27.73 -20.53 -1.36
N GLY A 24 28.88 -20.05 -0.86
CA GLY A 24 29.97 -19.55 -1.70
C GLY A 24 29.78 -18.13 -2.24
N VAL A 25 28.74 -17.41 -1.78
CA VAL A 25 28.52 -15.99 -2.06
C VAL A 25 28.67 -15.21 -0.74
N ASP A 26 29.41 -14.10 -0.76
CA ASP A 26 29.45 -13.19 0.38
C ASP A 26 28.15 -12.40 0.45
N GLY A 27 27.58 -12.29 1.65
CA GLY A 27 26.39 -11.48 1.87
C GLY A 27 26.68 -10.03 1.52
N PHE A 28 25.85 -9.42 0.68
CA PHE A 28 25.98 -8.02 0.32
C PHE A 28 24.72 -7.25 0.71
N THR A 29 24.87 -5.97 1.03
CA THR A 29 23.74 -5.08 1.29
C THR A 29 23.36 -4.38 -0.02
N TRP A 30 22.07 -4.14 -0.25
CA TRP A 30 21.61 -3.45 -1.48
C TRP A 30 22.26 -2.07 -1.65
N TRP A 31 22.66 -1.47 -0.53
CA TRP A 31 23.25 -0.15 -0.42
C TRP A 31 24.79 -0.17 -0.35
N GLY A 32 25.43 -1.33 -0.48
CA GLY A 32 26.89 -1.48 -0.47
C GLY A 32 27.58 -1.04 0.82
N SER A 33 26.86 -0.98 1.93
CA SER A 33 27.35 -0.54 3.25
C SER A 33 27.16 -1.63 4.30
N GLU A 34 28.23 -1.96 5.02
CA GLU A 34 28.23 -2.91 6.15
C GLU A 34 27.32 -2.47 7.30
N ARG A 35 26.98 -1.17 7.39
CA ARG A 35 26.07 -0.62 8.41
C ARG A 35 24.67 -1.23 8.36
N PHE A 36 24.30 -1.84 7.25
CA PHE A 36 23.04 -2.54 7.13
C PHE A 36 23.22 -4.01 7.49
N THR A 37 23.97 -4.38 8.51
CA THR A 37 24.08 -5.79 8.95
C THR A 37 23.40 -5.94 10.29
N LEU A 38 22.62 -7.01 10.48
CA LEU A 38 21.99 -7.27 11.79
C LEU A 38 23.07 -7.36 12.89
N PRO A 39 22.88 -6.70 14.04
CA PRO A 39 23.81 -6.82 15.15
C PRO A 39 23.98 -8.27 15.63
N GLU A 40 25.16 -8.61 16.13
CA GLU A 40 25.42 -9.94 16.69
C GLU A 40 24.46 -10.28 17.84
N GLY A 41 24.00 -11.53 17.88
CA GLY A 41 23.01 -12.02 18.84
C GLY A 41 21.56 -11.72 18.46
N THR A 42 21.29 -11.14 17.28
CA THR A 42 19.91 -10.98 16.79
C THR A 42 19.28 -12.34 16.47
N VAL A 43 18.17 -12.64 17.14
CA VAL A 43 17.29 -13.78 16.90
C VAL A 43 16.19 -13.36 15.92
N GLN A 44 15.93 -14.22 14.94
CA GLN A 44 14.85 -14.06 13.97
C GLN A 44 13.80 -15.15 14.18
N ASN A 45 12.58 -14.77 14.54
CA ASN A 45 11.46 -15.69 14.73
C ASN A 45 10.45 -15.52 13.60
N ASN A 46 10.23 -16.57 12.82
CA ASN A 46 9.18 -16.60 11.81
C ASN A 46 7.82 -16.73 12.50
N VAL A 47 6.93 -15.77 12.26
CA VAL A 47 5.60 -15.72 12.87
C VAL A 47 4.55 -15.91 11.79
N ARG A 48 3.56 -16.75 12.05
CA ARG A 48 2.35 -16.90 11.22
C ARG A 48 1.15 -16.68 12.12
N LEU A 49 0.27 -15.77 11.73
CA LEU A 49 -0.88 -15.37 12.51
C LEU A 49 -2.15 -15.66 11.72
N GLN A 50 -3.16 -16.12 12.44
CA GLN A 50 -4.54 -16.12 11.97
C GLN A 50 -5.25 -14.92 12.60
N ALA A 51 -5.80 -14.05 11.75
CA ALA A 51 -6.62 -12.93 12.18
C ALA A 51 -8.01 -13.40 12.61
N GLU A 52 -8.78 -12.54 13.28
CA GLU A 52 -10.11 -12.89 13.83
C GLU A 52 -11.14 -13.25 12.75
N ASP A 53 -10.96 -12.75 11.53
CA ASP A 53 -11.75 -13.13 10.37
C ASP A 53 -11.25 -14.41 9.66
N GLY A 54 -10.27 -15.11 10.25
CA GLY A 54 -9.76 -16.39 9.80
C GLY A 54 -8.68 -16.31 8.71
N ALA A 55 -8.39 -15.13 8.17
CA ALA A 55 -7.33 -14.95 7.19
C ALA A 55 -5.95 -15.06 7.84
N HIS A 56 -4.94 -15.36 7.02
CA HIS A 56 -3.58 -15.59 7.50
C HIS A 56 -2.63 -14.51 7.02
N SER A 57 -1.75 -14.08 7.91
CA SER A 57 -0.63 -13.17 7.65
C SER A 57 0.64 -13.75 8.28
N SER A 58 1.79 -13.18 7.94
CA SER A 58 3.09 -13.66 8.43
C SER A 58 4.06 -12.51 8.67
N GLY A 59 5.20 -12.81 9.26
CA GLY A 59 6.27 -11.84 9.46
C GLY A 59 7.47 -12.45 10.13
N ILE A 60 8.47 -11.61 10.40
CA ILE A 60 9.66 -11.98 11.16
C ILE A 60 9.78 -11.01 12.35
N LEU A 61 9.87 -11.57 13.54
CA LEU A 61 10.19 -10.84 14.76
C LEU A 61 11.71 -10.91 15.01
N TYR A 62 12.36 -9.76 15.02
CA TYR A 62 13.78 -9.56 15.31
C TYR A 62 13.96 -9.06 16.73
N THR A 63 14.79 -9.76 17.52
CA THR A 63 15.08 -9.43 18.93
C THR A 63 16.52 -9.78 19.29
N ARG A 64 17.04 -9.18 20.35
CA ARG A 64 18.30 -9.51 21.04
C ARG A 64 18.10 -9.77 22.54
N GLY A 65 16.89 -9.54 23.05
CA GLY A 65 16.49 -9.79 24.42
C GLY A 65 16.47 -8.51 25.26
N GLY A 66 15.45 -8.38 26.12
CA GLY A 66 15.28 -7.26 27.04
C GLY A 66 14.60 -6.02 26.46
N GLU A 67 14.27 -6.01 25.16
CA GLU A 67 13.53 -4.91 24.55
C GLU A 67 12.13 -4.79 25.13
N LYS A 68 11.69 -3.54 25.35
CA LYS A 68 10.34 -3.25 25.86
C LYS A 68 9.37 -2.76 24.79
N THR A 69 9.91 -2.34 23.65
CA THR A 69 9.13 -1.76 22.56
C THR A 69 9.38 -2.52 21.27
N ALA A 70 8.29 -2.93 20.61
CA ALA A 70 8.32 -3.52 19.28
C ALA A 70 7.88 -2.51 18.23
N VAL A 71 8.68 -2.33 17.18
CA VAL A 71 8.36 -1.49 16.02
C VAL A 71 7.85 -2.37 14.89
N VAL A 72 6.64 -2.08 14.41
CA VAL A 72 5.92 -2.89 13.43
C VAL A 72 5.95 -2.24 12.05
N PHE A 73 6.44 -2.95 11.06
CA PHE A 73 6.43 -2.55 9.66
C PHE A 73 5.44 -3.41 8.89
N ASN A 74 4.49 -2.80 8.17
CA ASN A 74 3.65 -3.50 7.20
C ASN A 74 3.53 -2.66 5.93
N HIS A 75 3.25 -3.35 4.83
CA HIS A 75 2.76 -2.75 3.61
C HIS A 75 1.49 -3.49 3.18
N PRO A 76 0.50 -2.82 2.58
CA PRO A 76 -0.72 -3.47 2.13
C PRO A 76 -0.50 -4.70 1.25
N ARG A 77 0.58 -4.70 0.46
CA ARG A 77 0.81 -5.67 -0.62
C ARG A 77 2.27 -6.10 -0.81
N ALA A 78 3.20 -5.52 -0.05
CA ALA A 78 4.63 -5.79 -0.20
C ALA A 78 5.16 -6.48 1.06
N ASP A 79 6.26 -7.20 0.88
CA ASP A 79 6.94 -7.85 1.98
C ASP A 79 7.78 -6.83 2.76
N PHE A 80 7.48 -6.63 4.04
CA PHE A 80 8.28 -5.79 4.94
C PHE A 80 9.02 -6.63 6.00
N SER A 81 9.08 -7.95 5.84
CA SER A 81 9.79 -8.85 6.76
C SER A 81 11.26 -8.48 6.92
N SER A 82 11.95 -8.10 5.84
CA SER A 82 13.35 -7.65 5.87
C SER A 82 13.50 -6.14 5.63
N HIS A 83 12.72 -5.33 6.35
CA HIS A 83 12.74 -3.87 6.20
C HIS A 83 14.13 -3.26 6.49
N TYR A 84 14.60 -2.35 5.64
CA TYR A 84 15.98 -1.79 5.71
C TYR A 84 16.36 -1.09 7.03
N LEU A 85 15.38 -0.69 7.85
CA LEU A 85 15.62 -0.09 9.17
C LEU A 85 15.86 -1.11 10.30
N THR A 86 15.58 -2.40 10.08
CA THR A 86 15.66 -3.43 11.13
C THR A 86 17.01 -3.45 11.85
N PRO A 87 18.18 -3.46 11.17
CA PRO A 87 19.47 -3.48 11.86
C PRO A 87 19.66 -2.32 12.84
N PHE A 88 19.29 -1.10 12.43
CA PHE A 88 19.48 0.11 13.23
C PHE A 88 18.55 0.16 14.44
N LEU A 89 17.31 -0.30 14.29
CA LEU A 89 16.34 -0.34 15.38
C LEU A 89 16.71 -1.40 16.42
N VAL A 90 17.14 -2.57 15.96
CA VAL A 90 17.63 -3.64 16.84
C VAL A 90 18.91 -3.22 17.56
N GLU A 91 19.84 -2.54 16.87
CA GLU A 91 21.04 -1.98 17.50
C GLU A 91 20.69 -0.94 18.58
N ALA A 92 19.66 -0.14 18.35
CA ALA A 92 19.16 0.85 19.28
C ALA A 92 18.32 0.28 20.45
N GLY A 93 18.14 -1.05 20.54
CA GLY A 93 17.43 -1.70 21.64
C GLY A 93 15.91 -1.82 21.46
N TYR A 94 15.42 -1.78 20.22
CA TYR A 94 14.03 -2.03 19.87
C TYR A 94 13.84 -3.39 19.21
N ALA A 95 12.80 -4.12 19.58
CA ALA A 95 12.37 -5.27 18.80
C ALA A 95 11.73 -4.78 17.49
N VAL A 96 11.81 -5.56 16.43
CA VAL A 96 11.21 -5.22 15.13
C VAL A 96 10.35 -6.36 14.64
N PHE A 97 9.09 -6.08 14.32
CA PHE A 97 8.23 -6.99 13.59
C PHE A 97 8.12 -6.53 12.14
N GLY A 98 8.83 -7.22 11.25
CA GLY A 98 8.66 -7.05 9.82
C GLY A 98 7.50 -7.90 9.34
N GLY A 99 6.36 -7.27 9.06
CA GLY A 99 5.11 -7.92 8.70
C GLY A 99 4.90 -8.10 7.20
N GLN A 100 4.07 -9.09 6.88
CA GLN A 100 3.47 -9.37 5.59
C GLN A 100 1.96 -9.50 5.82
N THR A 101 1.18 -8.70 5.13
CA THR A 101 -0.28 -8.81 5.19
C THR A 101 -0.79 -9.97 4.32
N ARG A 102 -2.08 -10.29 4.45
CA ARG A 102 -2.75 -11.33 3.65
C ARG A 102 -2.71 -11.12 2.14
N TYR A 103 -2.35 -9.91 1.67
CA TYR A 103 -2.34 -9.54 0.25
C TYR A 103 -0.94 -9.38 -0.33
N LEU A 104 0.08 -10.03 0.25
CA LEU A 104 1.43 -10.08 -0.33
C LEU A 104 1.39 -10.48 -1.81
N GLY A 105 1.82 -9.57 -2.69
CA GLY A 105 1.85 -9.78 -4.14
C GLY A 105 0.47 -9.87 -4.82
N ASN A 106 -0.61 -9.47 -4.14
CA ASN A 106 -1.97 -9.52 -4.69
C ASN A 106 -2.65 -8.15 -4.67
N ASP A 107 -2.40 -7.34 -5.70
CA ASP A 107 -3.05 -6.04 -5.88
C ASP A 107 -4.55 -6.15 -6.22
N VAL A 108 -4.97 -7.21 -6.93
CA VAL A 108 -6.33 -7.30 -7.51
C VAL A 108 -7.41 -7.47 -6.43
N ASN A 109 -7.10 -8.15 -5.33
CA ASN A 109 -8.08 -8.49 -4.29
C ASN A 109 -7.90 -7.68 -2.99
N CYS A 110 -6.97 -6.73 -2.95
CA CYS A 110 -6.62 -6.01 -1.72
C CYS A 110 -7.76 -5.07 -1.30
N GLU A 111 -8.38 -5.35 -0.16
CA GLU A 111 -9.33 -4.46 0.52
C GLU A 111 -8.70 -3.94 1.82
N HIS A 112 -8.64 -2.62 1.98
CA HIS A 112 -7.92 -2.00 3.10
C HIS A 112 -8.57 -2.25 4.46
N GLU A 113 -9.90 -2.39 4.52
CA GLU A 113 -10.63 -2.74 5.74
C GLU A 113 -10.16 -4.10 6.28
N CYS A 114 -9.99 -5.09 5.40
CA CYS A 114 -9.52 -6.42 5.74
C CYS A 114 -8.12 -6.44 6.37
N LEU A 115 -7.27 -5.47 6.01
CA LEU A 115 -5.93 -5.36 6.57
C LEU A 115 -5.92 -4.95 8.04
N CYS A 116 -7.02 -4.37 8.56
CA CYS A 116 -7.10 -4.02 9.97
C CYS A 116 -7.05 -5.25 10.88
N ALA A 117 -7.66 -6.36 10.46
CA ALA A 117 -7.63 -7.61 11.20
C ALA A 117 -6.21 -8.20 11.28
N ASP A 118 -5.40 -8.05 10.23
CA ASP A 118 -3.99 -8.49 10.24
C ASP A 118 -3.16 -7.67 11.24
N LEU A 119 -3.27 -6.33 11.20
CA LEU A 119 -2.54 -5.45 12.12
C LEU A 119 -2.97 -5.68 13.58
N ALA A 120 -4.26 -5.89 13.83
CA ALA A 120 -4.77 -6.23 15.15
C ALA A 120 -4.15 -7.53 15.69
N ALA A 121 -4.13 -8.59 14.86
CA ALA A 121 -3.53 -9.87 15.24
C ALA A 121 -2.05 -9.72 15.59
N GLN A 122 -1.29 -8.93 14.82
CA GLN A 122 0.12 -8.65 15.08
C GLN A 122 0.33 -7.88 16.40
N ILE A 123 -0.46 -6.84 16.66
CA ILE A 123 -0.37 -6.07 17.92
C ILE A 123 -0.69 -6.96 19.12
N ARG A 124 -1.74 -7.78 19.03
CA ARG A 124 -2.12 -8.72 20.09
C ARG A 124 -1.03 -9.75 20.34
N TYR A 125 -0.45 -10.31 19.27
CA TYR A 125 0.68 -11.23 19.35
C TYR A 125 1.87 -10.60 20.07
N LEU A 126 2.29 -9.40 19.66
CA LEU A 126 3.44 -8.72 20.28
C LEU A 126 3.20 -8.38 21.75
N ARG A 127 1.98 -7.95 22.12
CA ARG A 127 1.64 -7.76 23.54
C ARG A 127 1.70 -9.07 24.33
N ALA A 128 1.26 -10.18 23.74
CA ALA A 128 1.32 -11.51 24.36
C ALA A 128 2.76 -12.05 24.52
N GLU A 129 3.67 -11.69 23.60
CA GLU A 129 5.11 -11.95 23.73
C GLU A 129 5.77 -11.13 24.86
N GLY A 130 5.06 -10.16 25.45
CA GLY A 130 5.50 -9.41 26.63
C GLY A 130 6.12 -8.04 26.30
N PHE A 131 5.92 -7.50 25.10
CA PHE A 131 6.31 -6.12 24.80
C PHE A 131 5.37 -5.13 25.50
N ASP A 132 5.97 -4.17 26.22
CA ASP A 132 5.24 -3.13 26.95
C ASP A 132 4.60 -2.11 25.98
N HIS A 133 5.26 -1.87 24.85
CA HIS A 133 4.82 -0.93 23.82
C HIS A 133 4.92 -1.51 22.40
N VAL A 134 3.92 -1.23 21.57
CA VAL A 134 3.88 -1.57 20.14
C VAL A 134 3.70 -0.29 19.33
N VAL A 135 4.67 0.02 18.47
CA VAL A 135 4.69 1.24 17.66
C VAL A 135 4.58 0.86 16.18
N LEU A 136 3.63 1.45 15.46
CA LEU A 136 3.51 1.26 14.01
C LEU A 136 4.47 2.20 13.29
N CYS A 137 5.36 1.67 12.44
CA CYS A 137 6.20 2.46 11.56
C CYS A 137 5.76 2.26 10.11
N GLY A 138 4.97 3.20 9.61
CA GLY A 138 4.39 3.12 8.28
C GLY A 138 5.34 3.73 7.25
N ASN A 139 6.03 2.87 6.47
CA ASN A 139 6.84 3.31 5.32
C ASN A 139 6.02 3.28 4.03
N SER A 140 6.03 4.35 3.23
CA SER A 140 5.39 4.39 1.90
C SER A 140 3.89 4.02 2.02
N GLY A 141 3.39 2.99 1.33
CA GLY A 141 2.02 2.48 1.48
C GLY A 141 1.69 1.96 2.88
N GLY A 142 2.71 1.63 3.69
CA GLY A 142 2.56 1.32 5.11
C GLY A 142 2.08 2.51 5.94
N GLY A 143 2.40 3.75 5.53
CA GLY A 143 1.96 4.98 6.19
C GLY A 143 0.43 5.09 6.26
N PRO A 144 -0.26 5.17 5.10
CA PRO A 144 -1.71 5.12 5.03
C PRO A 144 -2.33 3.93 5.73
N LEU A 145 -1.73 2.74 5.61
CA LEU A 145 -2.23 1.53 6.28
C LEU A 145 -2.23 1.68 7.81
N SER A 146 -1.11 2.07 8.39
CA SER A 146 -0.99 2.28 9.84
C SER A 146 -1.89 3.43 10.31
N ALA A 147 -1.98 4.52 9.54
CA ALA A 147 -2.87 5.63 9.85
C ALA A 147 -4.36 5.22 9.82
N PHE A 148 -4.76 4.44 8.81
CA PHE A 148 -6.11 3.92 8.69
C PHE A 148 -6.47 2.97 9.84
N TYR A 149 -5.57 2.04 10.18
CA TYR A 149 -5.73 1.17 11.35
C TYR A 149 -5.92 2.00 12.63
N MET A 150 -5.03 2.96 12.89
CA MET A 150 -5.12 3.82 14.07
C MET A 150 -6.41 4.62 14.10
N ALA A 151 -6.90 5.11 12.96
CA ALA A 151 -8.18 5.81 12.87
C ALA A 151 -9.35 4.89 13.26
N GLN A 152 -9.38 3.64 12.80
CA GLN A 152 -10.44 2.68 13.14
C GLN A 152 -10.33 2.20 14.59
N ALA A 153 -9.12 1.93 15.08
CA ALA A 153 -8.88 1.49 16.46
C ALA A 153 -9.25 2.59 17.49
N ASN A 154 -9.01 3.87 17.18
CA ASN A 154 -9.41 5.01 18.01
C ASN A 154 -10.89 5.39 17.88
N THR A 155 -11.58 4.92 16.84
CA THR A 155 -13.02 5.12 16.71
C THR A 155 -13.76 4.18 17.68
N PRO A 156 -14.73 4.69 18.47
CA PRO A 156 -15.52 3.86 19.37
C PRO A 156 -16.17 2.66 18.67
N VAL A 157 -16.24 1.53 19.36
CA VAL A 157 -17.02 0.37 18.89
C VAL A 157 -18.48 0.79 18.72
N GLY A 158 -19.04 0.53 17.53
CA GLY A 158 -20.35 0.99 17.05
C GLY A 158 -20.26 2.03 15.94
N GLU A 159 -19.16 2.80 15.89
CA GLU A 159 -18.94 3.91 14.93
C GLU A 159 -17.89 3.60 13.86
N ARG A 160 -17.23 2.42 13.92
CA ARG A 160 -16.25 2.01 12.91
C ARG A 160 -16.93 1.63 11.59
N LEU A 161 -16.14 1.59 10.51
CA LEU A 161 -16.63 1.21 9.18
C LEU A 161 -17.25 -0.18 9.18
N LYS A 162 -18.35 -0.32 8.43
CA LYS A 162 -19.12 -1.58 8.32
C LYS A 162 -19.08 -2.20 6.92
N THR A 163 -18.49 -1.49 5.98
CA THR A 163 -18.51 -1.86 4.56
C THR A 163 -17.22 -1.42 3.88
N THR A 164 -16.80 -2.18 2.88
CA THR A 164 -15.70 -1.80 1.98
C THR A 164 -16.13 -0.68 1.02
N PRO A 165 -15.22 -0.05 0.25
CA PRO A 165 -15.57 0.98 -0.72
C PRO A 165 -16.50 0.50 -1.84
N ALA A 166 -16.53 -0.82 -2.11
CA ALA A 166 -17.47 -1.45 -3.03
C ALA A 166 -18.88 -1.66 -2.43
N GLY A 167 -19.06 -1.36 -1.14
CA GLY A 167 -20.29 -1.58 -0.39
C GLY A 167 -20.49 -3.03 0.06
N ASN A 168 -19.44 -3.87 0.01
CA ASN A 168 -19.52 -5.23 0.56
C ASN A 168 -19.48 -5.15 2.09
N PRO A 169 -20.22 -5.99 2.82
CA PRO A 169 -20.19 -6.01 4.28
C PRO A 169 -18.82 -6.46 4.79
N TYR A 170 -18.23 -5.67 5.67
CA TYR A 170 -17.05 -6.01 6.46
C TYR A 170 -17.04 -5.14 7.71
N ASP A 171 -17.53 -5.69 8.83
CA ASP A 171 -17.81 -4.91 10.03
C ASP A 171 -16.62 -4.87 11.00
N LEU A 172 -15.92 -3.74 11.01
CA LEU A 172 -14.77 -3.51 11.91
C LEU A 172 -15.18 -3.36 13.39
N ASN A 173 -16.48 -3.28 13.69
CA ASN A 173 -16.99 -3.28 15.05
C ASN A 173 -17.00 -4.69 15.66
N GLU A 174 -16.95 -5.73 14.83
CA GLU A 174 -16.89 -7.14 15.25
C GLU A 174 -15.45 -7.60 15.55
N LEU A 175 -14.46 -6.73 15.33
CA LEU A 175 -13.04 -7.01 15.53
C LEU A 175 -12.51 -6.33 16.81
N ASP A 176 -11.66 -7.04 17.54
CA ASP A 176 -10.83 -6.42 18.57
C ASP A 176 -9.66 -5.68 17.92
N LEU A 177 -9.72 -4.34 17.92
CA LEU A 177 -8.69 -3.46 17.35
C LEU A 177 -7.94 -2.76 18.49
N PRO A 178 -6.94 -3.40 19.12
CA PRO A 178 -6.18 -2.78 20.19
C PRO A 178 -5.38 -1.59 19.69
N LEU A 179 -5.30 -0.54 20.50
CA LEU A 179 -4.48 0.63 20.18
C LEU A 179 -2.99 0.24 20.14
N ALA A 180 -2.30 0.72 19.10
CA ALA A 180 -0.85 0.84 19.14
C ALA A 180 -0.46 2.06 19.98
N ASP A 181 0.71 2.00 20.62
CA ASP A 181 1.19 3.03 21.54
C ASP A 181 1.82 4.23 20.82
N GLY A 182 2.08 4.10 19.51
CA GLY A 182 2.60 5.19 18.69
C GLY A 182 2.56 4.91 17.20
N PHE A 183 2.73 5.98 16.42
CA PHE A 183 2.81 5.93 14.96
C PHE A 183 3.97 6.79 14.46
N ILE A 184 4.82 6.20 13.61
CA ILE A 184 5.89 6.87 12.87
C ILE A 184 5.50 6.87 11.40
N ASN A 185 5.30 8.05 10.81
CA ASN A 185 5.11 8.19 9.38
C ASN A 185 6.45 8.36 8.65
N LEU A 186 6.88 7.34 7.92
CA LEU A 186 8.18 7.30 7.25
C LEU A 186 7.99 7.37 5.73
N ALA A 187 8.09 8.57 5.15
CA ALA A 187 7.83 8.77 3.72
C ALA A 187 6.50 8.15 3.25
N GLY A 188 5.49 8.12 4.14
CA GLY A 188 4.14 7.67 3.79
C GLY A 188 3.36 8.79 3.11
N ALA A 189 2.62 8.42 2.07
CA ALA A 189 1.66 9.31 1.43
C ALA A 189 0.48 9.62 2.39
N PRO A 190 -0.32 10.67 2.13
CA PRO A 190 -1.55 10.93 2.89
C PRO A 190 -2.55 9.77 2.79
N SER A 191 -2.73 9.21 1.60
CA SER A 191 -3.45 7.96 1.33
C SER A 191 -3.06 7.44 -0.06
N GLU A 192 -3.38 6.17 -0.35
CA GLU A 192 -3.17 5.63 -1.71
C GLU A 192 -4.03 6.34 -2.75
N GLY A 193 -5.30 6.63 -2.43
CA GLY A 193 -6.20 7.35 -3.33
C GLY A 193 -5.75 8.79 -3.59
N ALA A 194 -5.31 9.51 -2.55
CA ALA A 194 -4.80 10.86 -2.70
C ALA A 194 -3.49 10.90 -3.50
N LEU A 195 -2.59 9.94 -3.27
CA LEU A 195 -1.37 9.79 -4.05
C LEU A 195 -1.70 9.48 -5.52
N GLY A 196 -2.64 8.56 -5.77
CA GLY A 196 -3.11 8.22 -7.11
C GLY A 196 -3.66 9.43 -7.85
N LEU A 197 -4.56 10.20 -7.20
CA LEU A 197 -5.12 11.42 -7.76
C LEU A 197 -4.04 12.47 -8.08
N ALA A 198 -3.10 12.71 -7.16
CA ALA A 198 -2.04 13.71 -7.35
C ALA A 198 -1.12 13.39 -8.53
N ASN A 199 -0.92 12.10 -8.81
CA ASN A 199 -0.05 11.61 -9.89
C ASN A 199 -0.80 11.26 -11.19
N LEU A 200 -2.12 11.34 -11.22
CA LEU A 200 -2.93 10.99 -12.39
C LEU A 200 -2.76 12.06 -13.47
N ASP A 201 -2.33 11.69 -14.67
CA ASP A 201 -2.17 12.65 -15.76
C ASP A 201 -3.53 13.10 -16.33
N PRO A 202 -3.95 14.36 -16.15
CA PRO A 202 -5.26 14.79 -16.60
C PRO A 202 -5.33 15.04 -18.11
N SER A 203 -4.20 15.03 -18.83
CA SER A 203 -4.18 15.27 -20.27
C SER A 203 -4.66 14.08 -21.09
N VAL A 204 -4.78 12.89 -20.51
CA VAL A 204 -5.36 11.72 -21.20
C VAL A 204 -6.82 11.98 -21.52
N ILE A 205 -7.16 11.93 -22.82
CA ILE A 205 -8.52 12.19 -23.31
C ILE A 205 -9.33 10.90 -23.38
N ASP A 206 -8.69 9.82 -23.84
CA ASP A 206 -9.27 8.51 -24.05
C ASP A 206 -8.54 7.47 -23.18
N GLU A 207 -9.29 6.77 -22.33
CA GLU A 207 -8.73 5.74 -21.44
C GLU A 207 -8.34 4.45 -22.19
N ASP A 208 -8.79 4.28 -23.45
CA ASP A 208 -8.39 3.17 -24.32
C ASP A 208 -7.22 3.54 -25.26
N ASP A 209 -6.78 4.80 -25.27
CA ASP A 209 -5.58 5.27 -25.98
C ASP A 209 -4.61 6.01 -25.02
N PRO A 210 -3.56 5.32 -24.50
CA PRO A 210 -2.61 5.94 -23.58
C PRO A 210 -1.78 7.07 -24.21
N LEU A 211 -1.78 7.20 -25.55
CA LEU A 211 -1.10 8.28 -26.26
C LEU A 211 -1.99 9.51 -26.50
N SER A 212 -3.29 9.40 -26.22
CA SER A 212 -4.21 10.54 -26.29
C SER A 212 -3.77 11.64 -25.31
N CYS A 213 -3.83 12.89 -25.77
CA CYS A 213 -3.28 14.01 -25.02
C CYS A 213 -4.00 15.32 -25.35
N ASP A 214 -4.49 16.03 -24.34
CA ASP A 214 -4.89 17.44 -24.39
C ASP A 214 -3.66 18.31 -24.10
N PRO A 215 -3.11 19.03 -25.10
CA PRO A 215 -1.91 19.84 -24.91
C PRO A 215 -2.07 20.98 -23.90
N SER A 216 -3.31 21.41 -23.60
CA SER A 216 -3.59 22.47 -22.62
C SER A 216 -3.52 22.00 -21.15
N LEU A 217 -3.47 20.67 -20.96
CA LEU A 217 -3.35 19.97 -19.69
C LEU A 217 -2.04 19.19 -19.58
N ASP A 218 -1.27 19.04 -20.66
CA ASP A 218 0.01 18.34 -20.64
C ASP A 218 1.06 19.12 -19.83
N MET A 219 1.42 18.60 -18.66
CA MET A 219 2.44 19.22 -17.80
C MET A 219 3.85 19.17 -18.38
N PHE A 220 4.11 18.38 -19.43
CA PHE A 220 5.39 18.31 -20.14
C PHE A 220 5.43 19.24 -21.37
N ASN A 221 4.35 19.95 -21.67
CA ASN A 221 4.32 20.96 -22.70
C ASN A 221 4.99 22.25 -22.21
N PRO A 222 6.05 22.77 -22.88
CA PRO A 222 6.72 24.01 -22.49
C PRO A 222 5.81 25.23 -22.40
N ALA A 223 4.70 25.24 -23.16
CA ALA A 223 3.69 26.30 -23.13
C ALA A 223 2.96 26.39 -21.77
N ASN A 224 2.92 25.28 -21.01
CA ASN A 224 2.30 25.22 -19.69
C ASN A 224 3.29 25.52 -18.55
N GLY A 225 4.59 25.63 -18.83
CA GLY A 225 5.63 25.92 -17.82
C GLY A 225 6.72 24.86 -17.67
N TYR A 226 6.65 23.76 -18.42
CA TYR A 226 7.66 22.70 -18.38
C TYR A 226 9.04 23.19 -18.82
N ARG A 227 10.09 22.73 -18.12
CA ARG A 227 11.50 22.84 -18.51
C ARG A 227 12.17 21.49 -18.33
N GLN A 228 13.11 21.17 -19.22
CA GLN A 228 13.85 19.92 -19.13
C GLN A 228 14.88 20.00 -17.99
N PRO A 229 15.03 18.94 -17.18
CA PRO A 229 16.10 18.86 -16.20
C PRO A 229 17.48 19.13 -16.83
N PRO A 230 18.39 19.85 -16.13
CA PRO A 230 18.31 20.21 -14.72
C PRO A 230 17.53 21.50 -14.41
N GLU A 231 16.97 22.19 -15.41
CA GLU A 231 16.15 23.37 -15.16
C GLU A 231 14.85 22.99 -14.44
N SER A 232 14.50 23.73 -13.38
CA SER A 232 13.19 23.57 -12.74
C SER A 232 12.12 24.11 -13.67
N SER A 233 11.03 23.36 -13.80
CA SER A 233 9.79 23.87 -14.39
C SER A 233 9.20 24.95 -13.48
N HIS A 234 8.34 25.80 -14.05
CA HIS A 234 7.57 26.79 -13.30
C HIS A 234 6.16 26.89 -13.88
N TYR A 235 5.17 26.39 -13.15
CA TYR A 235 3.78 26.37 -13.58
C TYR A 235 3.02 27.57 -13.01
N SER A 236 2.20 28.24 -13.84
CA SER A 236 1.36 29.34 -13.34
C SER A 236 0.25 28.81 -12.41
N GLU A 237 -0.19 29.64 -11.47
CA GLU A 237 -1.32 29.30 -10.58
C GLU A 237 -2.60 28.95 -11.37
N GLU A 238 -2.83 29.64 -12.49
CA GLU A 238 -3.95 29.36 -13.40
C GLU A 238 -3.85 27.96 -14.01
N PHE A 239 -2.66 27.58 -14.51
CA PHE A 239 -2.43 26.24 -15.04
C PHE A 239 -2.63 25.18 -13.95
N LEU A 240 -2.03 25.35 -12.77
CA LEU A 240 -2.15 24.40 -11.66
C LEU A 240 -3.61 24.22 -11.25
N THR A 241 -4.40 25.30 -11.18
CA THR A 241 -5.83 25.23 -10.85
C THR A 241 -6.60 24.41 -11.88
N ARG A 242 -6.40 24.68 -13.17
CA ARG A 242 -7.03 23.93 -14.27
C ARG A 242 -6.58 22.46 -14.27
N TYR A 243 -5.29 22.21 -14.06
CA TYR A 243 -4.67 20.89 -14.02
C TYR A 243 -5.27 20.03 -12.90
N ARG A 244 -5.29 20.52 -11.65
CA ARG A 244 -5.84 19.79 -10.50
C ARG A 244 -7.35 19.54 -10.65
N THR A 245 -8.09 20.49 -11.22
CA THR A 245 -9.52 20.31 -11.55
C THR A 245 -9.72 19.17 -12.55
N ALA A 246 -8.90 19.13 -13.61
CA ALA A 246 -8.96 18.08 -14.61
C ALA A 246 -8.50 16.71 -14.07
N GLN A 247 -7.55 16.65 -13.13
CA GLN A 247 -7.16 15.41 -12.45
C GLN A 247 -8.34 14.81 -11.69
N LEU A 248 -9.03 15.64 -10.91
CA LEU A 248 -10.22 15.22 -10.17
C LEU A 248 -11.32 14.74 -11.12
N ALA A 249 -11.56 15.47 -12.21
CA ALA A 249 -12.57 15.07 -13.20
C ALA A 249 -12.22 13.73 -13.86
N ARG A 250 -10.94 13.46 -14.18
CA ARG A 250 -10.50 12.16 -14.72
C ARG A 250 -10.70 11.04 -13.69
N CYS A 251 -10.27 11.25 -12.45
CA CYS A 251 -10.48 10.31 -11.35
C CYS A 251 -11.96 9.96 -11.18
N GLN A 252 -12.85 10.95 -11.19
CA GLN A 252 -14.30 10.74 -11.06
C GLN A 252 -14.88 9.91 -12.22
N ARG A 253 -14.39 10.06 -13.45
CA ARG A 253 -14.81 9.22 -14.59
C ARG A 253 -14.37 7.76 -14.40
N ILE A 254 -13.14 7.55 -13.94
CA ILE A 254 -12.60 6.22 -13.64
C ILE A 254 -13.40 5.56 -12.49
N ASP A 255 -13.66 6.31 -11.43
CA ASP A 255 -14.47 5.84 -10.29
C ASP A 255 -15.90 5.49 -10.71
N ALA A 256 -16.51 6.29 -11.60
CA ALA A 256 -17.83 6.00 -12.13
C ALA A 256 -17.85 4.67 -12.91
N ARG A 257 -16.83 4.41 -13.74
CA ARG A 257 -16.66 3.11 -14.43
C ARG A 257 -16.51 1.96 -13.43
N ALA A 258 -15.68 2.14 -12.39
CA ALA A 258 -15.51 1.12 -11.34
C ALA A 258 -16.83 0.79 -10.63
N ARG A 259 -17.60 1.82 -10.25
CA ARG A 259 -18.91 1.66 -9.61
C ARG A 259 -19.93 0.97 -10.51
N GLN A 260 -19.94 1.29 -11.81
CA GLN A 260 -20.79 0.61 -12.79
C GLN A 260 -20.46 -0.88 -12.89
N GLU A 261 -19.18 -1.25 -12.91
CA GLU A 261 -18.75 -2.66 -12.95
C GLU A 261 -19.12 -3.41 -11.66
N ILE A 262 -18.98 -2.77 -10.49
CA ILE A 262 -19.41 -3.33 -9.21
C ILE A 262 -20.91 -3.61 -9.22
N GLU A 263 -21.72 -2.64 -9.66
CA GLU A 263 -23.18 -2.78 -9.71
C GLU A 263 -23.61 -3.85 -10.72
N ARG A 264 -22.99 -3.88 -11.90
CA ARG A 264 -23.21 -4.93 -12.89
C ARG A 264 -22.93 -6.30 -12.28
N LYS A 265 -21.79 -6.50 -11.63
CA LYS A 265 -21.43 -7.77 -11.00
C LYS A 265 -22.44 -8.16 -9.90
N ARG A 266 -22.91 -7.21 -9.10
CA ARG A 266 -23.94 -7.42 -8.08
C ARG A 266 -25.25 -7.92 -8.69
N GLN A 267 -25.70 -7.32 -9.79
CA GLN A 267 -26.90 -7.75 -10.51
C GLN A 267 -26.78 -9.20 -10.99
N TYR A 268 -25.64 -9.56 -11.59
CA TYR A 268 -25.44 -10.95 -12.07
C TYR A 268 -25.32 -11.96 -10.91
N ARG A 269 -24.72 -11.60 -9.77
CA ARG A 269 -24.74 -12.47 -8.58
C ARG A 269 -26.17 -12.70 -8.06
N ALA A 270 -27.00 -11.66 -8.03
CA ALA A 270 -28.40 -11.78 -7.64
C ALA A 270 -29.19 -12.70 -8.60
N LEU A 271 -28.87 -12.68 -9.91
CA LEU A 271 -29.46 -13.61 -10.88
C LEU A 271 -29.07 -15.08 -10.61
N VAL A 272 -27.83 -15.34 -10.19
CA VAL A 272 -27.38 -16.70 -9.80
C VAL A 272 -28.13 -17.20 -8.57
N GLU A 273 -28.40 -16.31 -7.60
CA GLU A 273 -29.09 -16.64 -6.34
C GLU A 273 -30.62 -16.75 -6.49
N ALA A 274 -31.18 -16.37 -7.64
CA ALA A 274 -32.63 -16.35 -7.86
C ALA A 274 -33.23 -17.77 -7.89
N PRO A 275 -34.43 -18.01 -7.31
CA PRO A 275 -35.06 -19.34 -7.25
C PRO A 275 -35.33 -20.05 -8.60
N GLY A 276 -35.23 -19.34 -9.74
CA GLY A 276 -35.42 -19.88 -11.08
C GLY A 276 -34.14 -20.15 -11.87
N PHE A 277 -32.96 -19.80 -11.33
CA PHE A 277 -31.69 -19.86 -12.06
C PHE A 277 -31.37 -21.27 -12.59
N SER A 278 -31.57 -22.29 -11.77
CA SER A 278 -31.30 -23.70 -12.13
C SER A 278 -32.23 -24.25 -13.22
N GLY A 279 -33.37 -23.59 -13.46
CA GLY A 279 -34.33 -23.93 -14.51
C GLY A 279 -34.07 -23.26 -15.85
N LEU A 280 -33.11 -22.33 -15.94
CA LEU A 280 -32.77 -21.66 -17.20
C LEU A 280 -32.04 -22.61 -18.16
N PRO A 281 -32.07 -22.36 -19.48
CA PRO A 281 -31.18 -23.01 -20.43
C PRO A 281 -29.70 -22.92 -20.00
N LEU A 282 -28.93 -23.98 -20.23
CA LEU A 282 -27.55 -24.08 -19.75
C LEU A 282 -26.64 -22.98 -20.31
N ASP A 283 -26.85 -22.56 -21.56
CA ASP A 283 -26.15 -21.44 -22.19
C ASP A 283 -26.41 -20.11 -21.47
N GLU A 284 -27.66 -19.87 -21.05
CA GLU A 284 -28.03 -18.70 -20.25
C GLU A 284 -27.43 -18.75 -18.84
N GLN A 285 -27.51 -19.90 -18.17
CA GLN A 285 -26.85 -20.13 -16.87
C GLN A 285 -25.35 -19.83 -16.96
N ASN A 286 -24.69 -20.33 -18.00
CA ASN A 286 -23.26 -20.11 -18.24
C ASN A 286 -22.94 -18.63 -18.48
N ALA A 287 -23.74 -17.91 -19.25
CA ALA A 287 -23.55 -16.49 -19.52
C ALA A 287 -23.66 -15.65 -18.23
N ILE A 288 -24.71 -15.89 -17.43
CA ILE A 288 -24.93 -15.22 -16.14
C ILE A 288 -23.79 -15.53 -15.16
N THR A 289 -23.44 -16.81 -15.02
CA THR A 289 -22.39 -17.25 -14.09
C THR A 289 -21.05 -16.62 -14.44
N ARG A 290 -20.67 -16.59 -15.73
CA ARG A 290 -19.43 -15.93 -16.18
C ARG A 290 -19.39 -14.47 -15.72
N MET A 291 -20.46 -13.72 -15.97
CA MET A 291 -20.54 -12.32 -15.54
C MET A 291 -20.51 -12.15 -14.01
N ALA A 292 -21.09 -13.08 -13.25
CA ALA A 292 -21.10 -13.04 -11.78
C ALA A 292 -19.72 -13.28 -11.15
N VAL A 293 -18.85 -14.04 -11.81
CA VAL A 293 -17.53 -14.45 -11.28
C VAL A 293 -16.35 -13.67 -11.85
N THR A 294 -16.46 -13.10 -13.06
CA THR A 294 -15.35 -12.39 -13.70
C THR A 294 -14.81 -11.25 -12.82
N SER A 295 -13.49 -11.12 -12.77
CA SER A 295 -12.78 -9.99 -12.16
C SER A 295 -12.32 -9.06 -13.28
N ASN A 296 -13.00 -7.93 -13.43
CA ASN A 296 -12.63 -6.91 -14.40
C ASN A 296 -11.53 -6.02 -13.81
N THR A 297 -10.50 -5.73 -14.60
CA THR A 297 -9.42 -4.82 -14.23
C THR A 297 -9.59 -3.51 -14.98
N ILE A 298 -9.49 -2.39 -14.28
CA ILE A 298 -9.41 -1.06 -14.89
C ILE A 298 -7.94 -0.68 -14.94
N VAL A 299 -7.40 -0.55 -16.15
CA VAL A 299 -6.03 -0.07 -16.36
C VAL A 299 -6.06 1.45 -16.35
N THR A 300 -5.25 2.06 -15.48
CA THR A 300 -5.09 3.52 -15.43
C THR A 300 -3.71 3.89 -15.95
N TYR A 301 -3.67 4.62 -17.06
CA TYR A 301 -2.43 5.05 -17.69
C TYR A 301 -1.92 6.40 -17.15
N ARG A 302 -0.59 6.59 -17.24
CA ARG A 302 0.12 7.84 -16.92
C ARG A 302 -0.13 8.30 -15.47
N THR A 303 0.48 7.58 -14.53
CA THR A 303 0.31 7.74 -13.07
C THR A 303 1.57 8.28 -12.37
N MET A 304 2.34 9.12 -13.06
CA MET A 304 3.52 9.83 -12.52
C MET A 304 3.54 11.30 -12.98
N ALA A 305 2.38 11.94 -13.00
CA ALA A 305 2.17 13.28 -13.53
C ALA A 305 1.79 14.27 -12.42
N ASP A 306 2.65 14.38 -11.41
CA ASP A 306 2.55 15.42 -10.39
C ASP A 306 3.48 16.60 -10.73
N PRO A 307 2.94 17.82 -10.99
CA PRO A 307 3.73 19.04 -11.23
C PRO A 307 4.83 19.31 -10.21
N ALA A 308 4.64 18.88 -8.94
CA ALA A 308 5.66 19.09 -7.89
C ALA A 308 6.95 18.29 -8.12
N LEU A 309 6.95 17.29 -9.01
CA LEU A 309 8.14 16.52 -9.37
C LEU A 309 9.08 17.29 -10.31
N THR A 310 8.57 18.29 -11.02
CA THR A 310 9.35 19.09 -11.99
C THR A 310 9.43 20.56 -11.61
N ASP A 311 8.50 21.07 -10.81
CA ASP A 311 8.51 22.41 -10.23
C ASP A 311 8.77 22.35 -8.73
N LEU A 312 10.03 22.62 -8.36
CA LEU A 312 10.52 22.53 -6.98
C LEU A 312 9.94 23.63 -6.07
N SER A 313 9.21 24.61 -6.61
CA SER A 313 8.58 25.69 -5.84
C SER A 313 7.23 25.31 -5.24
N ILE A 314 6.58 24.24 -5.73
CA ILE A 314 5.23 23.84 -5.28
C ILE A 314 5.26 23.27 -3.85
N HIS A 315 6.32 22.56 -3.49
CA HIS A 315 6.55 22.01 -2.16
C HIS A 315 8.01 22.23 -1.73
N PRO A 316 8.41 23.47 -1.43
CA PRO A 316 9.81 23.77 -1.16
C PRO A 316 10.26 23.03 0.10
N SER A 317 11.39 22.31 0.00
CA SER A 317 12.00 21.67 1.15
C SER A 317 12.39 22.74 2.18
N LYS A 318 11.91 22.59 3.40
CA LYS A 318 12.32 23.43 4.54
C LYS A 318 13.67 23.01 5.14
N ARG A 319 14.26 21.91 4.68
CA ARG A 319 15.56 21.45 5.15
C ARG A 319 16.64 22.32 4.51
N SER A 320 17.52 22.89 5.34
CA SER A 320 18.78 23.45 4.87
C SER A 320 19.60 22.31 4.25
N ILE A 321 19.85 22.40 2.95
CA ILE A 321 20.78 21.53 2.22
C ILE A 321 22.21 22.02 2.42
#